data_AF-A0A520A9C5-F1
#
_entry.id   AF-A0A520A9C5-F1
#
_cell.length_a   1.000
_cell.length_b   1.000
_cell.length_c   1.000
_cell.angle_alpha   90.00
_cell.angle_beta   90.00
_cell.angle_gamma   90.00
#
_symmetry.space_group_name_H-M   'P 1'
#
loop_
_entity.id
_entity.type
_entity.pdbx_description
1 polymer ?
#
loop_
_entity_poly.entity_id
_entity_poly.type
_entity_poly.pdbx_seq_one_letter_code
_entity_poly.pdbx_strand_id
1 'polypeptide(L)'
;MEPFEILIDINGNDHPLLAVPFPEEIKYNIFNGLDHLCAVWPSVENEQITWMTDKNVQKELLIMIGDGIEKAINDKLAANQ
;
A
#
# COMPACT_ATOMS: atom_id res chain seq x y z
N MET A 1 -4.20 -12.51 -4.55
CA MET A 1 -3.93 -11.31 -5.38
C MET A 1 -2.49 -11.42 -5.87
N GLU A 2 -2.19 -11.00 -7.09
CA GLU A 2 -0.81 -10.96 -7.59
C GLU A 2 -0.12 -9.65 -7.16
N PRO A 3 1.22 -9.59 -7.08
CA PRO A 3 1.94 -8.34 -6.86
C PRO A 3 1.53 -7.23 -7.82
N PHE A 4 1.58 -5.99 -7.36
CA PHE A 4 1.20 -4.84 -8.17
C PHE A 4 1.95 -3.58 -7.79
N GLU A 5 2.13 -2.70 -8.77
CA GLU A 5 2.72 -1.40 -8.55
C GLU A 5 1.70 -0.45 -7.92
N ILE A 6 2.15 0.35 -6.97
CA ILE A 6 1.45 1.51 -6.43
C ILE A 6 2.32 2.74 -6.70
N LEU A 7 1.68 3.88 -6.92
CA LEU A 7 2.36 5.18 -7.02
C LEU A 7 2.08 5.97 -5.76
N ILE A 8 3.14 6.46 -5.12
CA ILE A 8 3.03 7.38 -3.99
C ILE A 8 3.58 8.75 -4.38
N ASP A 9 2.93 9.83 -3.95
CA ASP A 9 3.41 11.19 -4.19
C ASP A 9 4.38 11.59 -3.07
N ILE A 10 5.65 11.82 -3.43
CA ILE A 10 6.63 12.45 -2.54
C ILE A 10 7.06 13.79 -3.14
N ASN A 11 6.63 14.87 -2.50
CA ASN A 11 6.96 16.25 -2.90
C ASN A 11 6.56 16.60 -4.36
N GLY A 12 5.38 16.14 -4.80
CA GLY A 12 4.83 16.37 -6.13
C GLY A 12 5.40 15.44 -7.21
N ASN A 13 6.09 14.37 -6.84
CA ASN A 13 6.64 13.40 -7.78
C ASN A 13 6.08 12.01 -7.46
N ASP A 14 5.64 11.31 -8.50
CA ASP A 14 5.21 9.92 -8.39
C ASP A 14 6.42 9.01 -8.22
N HIS A 15 6.43 8.27 -7.12
CA HIS A 15 7.41 7.24 -6.82
C HIS A 15 6.74 5.87 -6.88
N PRO A 16 7.20 4.98 -7.78
CA PRO A 16 6.65 3.63 -7.86
C PRO A 16 7.19 2.78 -6.71
N LEU A 17 6.28 2.05 -6.07
CA LEU A 17 6.58 1.00 -5.11
C LEU A 17 5.87 -0.28 -5.52
N LEU A 18 6.47 -1.43 -5.19
CA LEU A 18 5.84 -2.73 -5.42
C LEU A 18 5.14 -3.20 -4.14
N ALA A 19 3.84 -3.42 -4.22
CA ALA A 19 3.04 -4.07 -3.19
C ALA A 19 2.92 -5.57 -3.48
N VAL A 20 3.49 -6.38 -2.60
CA VAL A 20 3.44 -7.84 -2.66
C VAL A 20 2.47 -8.34 -1.59
N PRO A 21 1.30 -8.90 -1.97
CA PRO A 21 0.32 -9.37 -1.01
C PRO A 21 0.84 -10.59 -0.24
N PHE A 22 0.52 -10.64 1.05
CA PHE A 22 0.66 -11.87 1.83
C PHE A 22 -0.42 -12.86 1.41
N PRO A 23 -0.11 -14.17 1.34
CA PRO A 23 -1.13 -15.19 1.14
C PRO A 23 -2.16 -15.15 2.27
N GLU A 24 -3.45 -15.17 1.92
CA GLU A 24 -4.58 -15.29 2.87
C GLU A 24 -4.76 -14.14 3.89
N GLU A 25 -3.94 -13.09 3.83
CA GLU A 25 -4.03 -11.91 4.70
C GLU A 25 -4.24 -10.63 3.88
N ILE A 26 -4.98 -9.66 4.43
CA ILE A 26 -5.03 -8.29 3.90
C ILE A 26 -3.80 -7.54 4.41
N LYS A 27 -2.62 -7.93 3.91
CA LYS A 27 -1.33 -7.39 4.30
C LYS A 27 -0.42 -7.39 3.07
N TYR A 28 0.46 -6.40 2.99
CA TYR A 28 1.31 -6.18 1.81
C TYR A 28 2.74 -5.90 2.26
N ASN A 29 3.71 -6.61 1.69
CA ASN A 29 5.10 -6.19 1.73
C ASN A 29 5.34 -5.13 0.68
N ILE A 30 6.00 -4.04 1.08
CA ILE A 30 6.29 -2.89 0.23
C ILE A 30 7.77 -2.90 -0.11
N PHE A 31 8.07 -2.79 -1.40
CA PHE A 31 9.43 -2.75 -1.92
C PHE A 31 9.67 -1.49 -2.75
N ASN A 32 10.88 -0.95 -2.67
CA ASN A 32 11.41 0.01 -3.61
C ASN A 32 12.51 -0.68 -4.43
N GLY A 33 12.19 -1.08 -5.66
CA GLY A 33 13.05 -1.96 -6.44
C GLY A 33 13.26 -3.30 -5.73
N LEU A 34 14.50 -3.57 -5.29
CA LEU A 34 14.86 -4.79 -4.55
C LEU A 34 14.85 -4.62 -3.03
N ASP A 35 14.70 -3.39 -2.54
CA ASP A 35 14.78 -3.09 -1.11
C ASP A 35 13.42 -3.27 -0.43
N HIS A 36 13.35 -4.15 0.56
CA HIS A 36 12.17 -4.29 1.42
C HIS A 36 12.06 -3.09 2.36
N LEU A 37 11.00 -2.31 2.20
CA LEU A 37 10.74 -1.15 3.04
C LEU A 37 10.04 -1.56 4.33
N CYS A 38 8.84 -2.13 4.25
CA CYS A 38 8.03 -2.54 5.39
C CYS A 38 6.89 -3.48 4.95
N ALA A 39 6.16 -4.02 5.92
CA ALA A 39 4.84 -4.57 5.71
C ALA A 39 3.78 -3.57 6.18
N VAL A 40 2.66 -3.49 5.45
CA VAL A 40 1.51 -2.64 5.76
C VAL A 40 0.21 -3.43 5.71
N TRP A 41 -0.74 -3.07 6.56
CA TRP A 41 -2.09 -3.66 6.58
C TRP A 41 -3.12 -2.62 7.05
N PRO A 42 -4.37 -2.70 6.56
CA PRO A 42 -5.45 -1.91 7.10
C PRO A 42 -5.87 -2.45 8.48
N SER A 43 -6.22 -1.54 9.36
CA SER A 43 -6.92 -1.78 10.63
C SER A 43 -8.22 -0.98 10.58
N VAL A 44 -9.31 -1.56 11.07
CA VAL A 44 -10.59 -0.86 11.12
C VAL A 44 -10.87 -0.45 12.56
N GLU A 45 -10.86 0.85 12.81
CA GLU A 45 -11.17 1.44 14.11
C GLU A 45 -12.27 2.49 13.93
N ASN A 46 -13.36 2.38 14.69
CA ASN A 46 -14.49 3.31 14.64
C ASN A 46 -15.02 3.57 13.22
N GLU A 47 -15.18 2.50 12.42
CA GLU A 47 -15.64 2.56 11.01
C GLU A 47 -14.69 3.28 10.04
N GLN A 48 -13.46 3.61 10.47
CA GLN A 48 -12.43 4.21 9.63
C GLN A 48 -11.30 3.20 9.38
N ILE A 49 -10.82 3.16 8.15
CA ILE A 49 -9.61 2.40 7.79
C ILE A 49 -8.40 3.23 8.21
N THR A 50 -7.56 2.66 9.05
CA THR A 50 -6.23 3.18 9.37
C THR A 50 -5.18 2.22 8.86
N TRP A 51 -4.08 2.74 8.34
CA TRP A 51 -2.98 1.89 7.87
C TRP A 51 -1.96 1.70 8.99
N MET A 52 -1.53 0.46 9.16
CA MET A 52 -0.58 0.00 10.18
C MET A 52 0.67 -0.56 9.51
N THR A 53 1.78 -0.60 10.23
CA THR A 53 3.04 -1.15 9.72
C THR A 53 3.85 -1.87 10.80
N ASP A 54 4.72 -2.78 10.37
CA ASP A 54 5.65 -3.53 11.23
C ASP A 54 6.92 -2.75 11.58
N LYS A 55 7.15 -1.59 10.95
CA LYS A 55 8.32 -0.74 11.19
C LYS A 55 7.92 0.65 11.68
N ASN A 56 8.89 1.37 12.23
CA ASN A 56 8.70 2.79 12.54
C ASN A 56 8.89 3.62 11.26
N VAL A 57 7.80 3.81 10.50
CA VAL A 57 7.77 4.69 9.33
C VAL A 57 7.03 5.99 9.66
N GLN A 58 7.31 7.05 8.92
CA GLN A 58 6.58 8.31 9.08
C GLN A 58 5.10 8.11 8.73
N LYS A 59 4.20 8.68 9.54
CA LYS A 59 2.75 8.54 9.36
C LYS A 59 2.28 8.97 7.97
N GLU A 60 2.84 10.06 7.45
CA GLU A 60 2.51 10.59 6.12
C GLU A 60 2.83 9.58 5.02
N LEU A 61 4.02 8.97 5.06
CA LEU A 61 4.41 7.91 4.12
C LEU A 61 3.48 6.69 4.22
N LEU A 62 3.08 6.31 5.42
CA LEU A 62 2.15 5.19 5.62
C LEU A 62 0.78 5.46 5.00
N ILE A 63 0.27 6.68 5.14
CA ILE A 63 -0.98 7.12 4.51
C ILE A 63 -0.85 7.06 2.99
N MET A 64 0.23 7.62 2.42
CA MET A 64 0.46 7.60 0.97
C MET A 64 0.50 6.17 0.40
N ILE A 65 1.18 5.25 1.10
CA ILE A 65 1.23 3.83 0.71
C ILE A 65 -0.18 3.22 0.75
N GLY A 66 -0.93 3.47 1.82
CA GLY A 66 -2.30 2.98 1.98
C GLY A 66 -3.22 3.45 0.86
N ASP A 67 -3.24 4.76 0.61
CA ASP A 67 -4.01 5.38 -0.46
C ASP A 67 -3.62 4.81 -1.84
N GLY A 68 -2.32 4.60 -2.08
CA GLY A 68 -1.82 3.98 -3.30
C GLY A 68 -2.31 2.54 -3.50
N ILE A 69 -2.36 1.75 -2.43
CA ILE A 69 -2.91 0.39 -2.46
C ILE A 69 -4.41 0.41 -2.78
N GLU A 70 -5.19 1.23 -2.08
CA GLU A 70 -6.64 1.35 -2.30
C GLU A 70 -6.94 1.77 -3.72
N LYS A 71 -6.23 2.78 -4.23
CA LYS A 71 -6.37 3.25 -5.60
C LYS A 71 -6.07 2.13 -6.60
N ALA A 72 -4.94 1.43 -6.47
CA ALA A 72 -4.56 0.38 -7.41
C ALA A 72 -5.54 -0.80 -7.41
N ILE A 73 -6.11 -1.15 -6.26
CA ILE A 73 -7.16 -2.18 -6.17
C ILE A 73 -8.44 -1.71 -6.85
N ASN A 74 -8.88 -0.48 -6.58
CA ASN A 74 -10.08 0.09 -7.18
C ASN A 74 -9.97 0.22 -8.70
N ASP A 75 -8.83 0.68 -9.20
CA ASP A 75 -8.55 0.78 -10.64
C ASP A 75 -8.65 -0.60 -11.31
N LYS A 76 -8.10 -1.65 -10.68
CA LYS A 76 -8.20 -3.03 -11.16
C LYS A 76 -9.63 -3.55 -11.15
N LEU A 77 -10.41 -3.23 -10.13
CA LEU A 77 -11.82 -3.61 -10.06
C LEU A 77 -12.63 -2.94 -11.17
N ALA A 78 -12.40 -1.64 -11.41
CA ALA A 78 -13.06 -0.88 -12.47
C ALA A 78 -12.67 -1.36 -13.87
N ALA A 79 -11.42 -1.79 -14.09
CA ALA A 79 -10.97 -2.31 -15.38
C ALA A 79 -11.52 -3.71 -15.74
N ASN A 80 -12.08 -4.43 -14.77
CA ASN A 80 -12.66 -5.77 -14.94
C ASN A 80 -14.20 -5.77 -14.98
N GLN A 81 -14.83 -4.60 -15.01
CA GLN A 81 -16.28 -4.40 -15.21
C GLN A 81 -16.59 -4.08 -16.67
#